data_AF-A0A2A4W7S4-F1
#
_entry.id   AF-A0A2A4W7S4-F1
#
_cell.length_a   1.000
_cell.length_b   1.000
_cell.length_c   1.000
_cell.angle_alpha   90.00
_cell.angle_beta   90.00
_cell.angle_gamma   90.00
#
_symmetry.space_group_name_H-M   'P 1'
#
loop_
_entity.id
_entity.type
_entity.pdbx_description
1 polymer ?
#
loop_
_entity_poly.entity_id
_entity_poly.type
_entity_poly.pdbx_seq_one_letter_code
_entity_poly.pdbx_strand_id
1 'polypeptide(L)'
;MSVKLTTLRVIFTALVMSLFANVVTAEDMQGKNIAFDRKKGNCLACHAIDDGVMPGNIGPPLIIMKARFPDRAVLKAQIWDATTKNSISIMPPFGKHQILSDTEIENIMDYLYTL
;
A
#
# COMPACT_ATOMS: atom_id res chain seq x y z
N MET A 1 -44.53 12.40 17.44
CA MET A 1 -43.34 12.85 16.68
C MET A 1 -43.03 11.77 15.65
N SER A 2 -43.65 11.86 14.47
CA SER A 2 -43.61 10.77 13.48
C SER A 2 -42.48 11.04 12.49
N VAL A 3 -41.31 10.45 12.75
CA VAL A 3 -40.19 10.50 11.79
C VAL A 3 -40.63 9.78 10.52
N LYS A 4 -40.69 10.50 9.39
CA LYS A 4 -41.15 9.94 8.11
C LYS A 4 -40.16 8.87 7.64
N LEU A 5 -40.69 7.78 7.08
CA LEU A 5 -39.91 6.62 6.60
C LEU A 5 -38.83 7.00 5.57
N THR A 6 -39.05 8.09 4.82
CA THR A 6 -38.08 8.72 3.92
C THR A 6 -36.88 9.33 4.66
N THR A 7 -37.10 9.96 5.82
CA THR A 7 -36.04 10.54 6.65
C THR A 7 -35.17 9.45 7.28
N LEU A 8 -35.78 8.33 7.68
CA LEU A 8 -35.05 7.16 8.21
C LEU A 8 -34.15 6.50 7.16
N ARG A 9 -34.62 6.42 5.90
CA ARG A 9 -33.81 5.90 4.78
C ARG A 9 -32.60 6.78 4.48
N VAL A 10 -32.76 8.11 4.45
CA VAL A 10 -31.66 9.05 4.17
C VAL A 10 -30.58 9.00 5.25
N ILE A 11 -30.97 8.88 6.52
CA ILE A 11 -30.02 8.72 7.64
C ILE A 11 -29.26 7.40 7.51
N PHE A 12 -29.94 6.31 7.15
CA PHE A 12 -29.32 5.00 6.99
C PHE A 12 -28.32 4.97 5.83
N THR A 13 -28.64 5.53 4.66
CA THR A 13 -27.67 5.63 3.54
C THR A 13 -26.49 6.54 3.87
N ALA A 14 -26.70 7.67 4.55
CA ALA A 14 -25.61 8.56 4.94
C ALA A 14 -24.66 7.90 5.97
N LEU A 15 -25.19 7.10 6.89
CA LEU A 15 -24.40 6.36 7.87
C LEU A 15 -23.55 5.27 7.21
N VAL A 16 -24.14 4.52 6.28
CA VAL A 16 -23.45 3.48 5.51
C VAL A 16 -22.33 4.07 4.66
N MET A 17 -22.55 5.21 4.00
CA MET A 17 -21.52 5.86 3.18
C MET A 17 -20.33 6.39 4.00
N SER A 18 -20.60 6.89 5.22
CA SER A 18 -19.56 7.34 6.16
C SER A 18 -18.69 6.19 6.70
N LEU A 19 -19.26 4.98 6.82
CA LEU A 19 -18.52 3.80 7.30
C LEU A 19 -17.49 3.30 6.27
N PHE A 20 -17.77 3.41 4.96
CA PHE A 20 -16.85 2.96 3.91
C PHE A 20 -15.65 3.88 3.71
N ALA A 21 -15.80 5.20 3.90
CA ALA A 21 -14.71 6.15 3.70
C ALA A 21 -13.56 5.95 4.71
N ASN A 22 -13.87 5.55 5.94
CA ASN A 22 -12.87 5.38 7.00
C ASN A 22 -12.01 4.11 6.85
N VAL A 23 -12.53 3.07 6.19
CA VAL A 23 -11.82 1.79 6.03
C VAL A 23 -10.66 1.94 5.03
N VAL A 24 -10.92 2.60 3.89
CA VAL A 24 -9.90 2.81 2.84
C VAL A 24 -8.69 3.55 3.39
N THR A 25 -8.90 4.59 4.20
CA THR A 25 -7.79 5.37 4.77
C THR A 25 -6.95 4.63 5.81
N ALA A 26 -7.52 3.64 6.51
CA ALA A 26 -6.82 2.98 7.61
C ALA A 26 -5.81 1.95 7.09
N GLU A 27 -6.16 1.17 6.06
CA GLU A 27 -5.27 0.19 5.43
C GLU A 27 -4.10 0.89 4.72
N ASP A 28 -4.37 1.98 3.99
CA ASP A 28 -3.35 2.78 3.30
C ASP A 28 -2.28 3.30 4.26
N MET A 29 -2.70 3.79 5.44
CA MET A 29 -1.77 4.28 6.46
C MET A 29 -0.91 3.16 7.05
N GLN A 30 -1.45 1.94 7.17
CA GLN A 30 -0.67 0.79 7.63
C GLN A 30 0.42 0.41 6.61
N GLY A 31 0.07 0.36 5.32
CA GLY A 31 1.01 0.10 4.24
C GLY A 31 2.14 1.13 4.18
N LYS A 32 1.80 2.42 4.27
CA LYS A 32 2.78 3.51 4.30
C LYS A 32 3.74 3.38 5.49
N ASN A 33 3.22 3.10 6.68
CA ASN A 33 4.04 2.94 7.87
C ASN A 33 5.05 1.80 7.72
N ILE A 34 4.63 0.65 7.17
CA ILE A 34 5.53 -0.49 6.94
C ILE A 34 6.57 -0.15 5.86
N ALA A 35 6.15 0.52 4.78
CA ALA A 35 7.05 0.94 3.71
C ALA A 35 8.12 1.91 4.21
N PHE A 36 7.79 2.79 5.17
CA PHE A 36 8.71 3.84 5.63
C PHE A 36 9.50 3.45 6.88
N ASP A 37 9.13 2.37 7.59
CA ASP A 37 9.84 1.91 8.78
C ASP A 37 11.17 1.24 8.42
N ARG A 38 12.26 1.75 9.01
CA ARG A 38 13.65 1.29 8.83
C ARG A 38 13.88 -0.17 9.26
N LYS A 39 13.07 -0.70 10.17
CA LYS A 39 13.12 -2.09 10.65
C LYS A 39 12.22 -3.03 9.83
N LYS A 40 11.46 -2.50 8.88
CA LYS A 40 10.51 -3.23 8.03
C LYS A 40 10.87 -3.03 6.55
N GLY A 41 10.01 -2.38 5.78
CA GLY A 41 10.19 -2.23 4.33
C GLY A 41 11.33 -1.29 3.97
N ASN A 42 11.53 -0.21 4.76
CA ASN A 42 12.55 0.81 4.54
C ASN A 42 12.67 1.27 3.07
N CYS A 43 11.53 1.31 2.36
CA CYS A 43 11.47 1.49 0.92
C CYS A 43 12.02 2.87 0.50
N LEU A 44 11.80 3.89 1.34
CA LEU A 44 12.33 5.24 1.13
C LEU A 44 13.85 5.31 1.09
N ALA A 45 14.56 4.36 1.71
CA ALA A 45 16.02 4.36 1.65
C ALA A 45 16.57 4.19 0.22
N CYS A 46 15.76 3.60 -0.68
CA CYS A 46 16.13 3.37 -2.06
C CYS A 46 15.25 4.10 -3.07
N HIS A 47 13.98 4.37 -2.73
CA HIS A 47 12.99 4.88 -3.66
C HIS A 47 12.41 6.23 -3.22
N ALA A 48 12.12 7.10 -4.18
CA ALA A 48 11.23 8.23 -3.95
C ALA A 48 9.76 7.75 -3.96
N ILE A 49 9.01 8.15 -2.94
CA ILE A 49 7.62 7.75 -2.71
C ILE A 49 6.86 8.94 -2.14
N ASP A 50 5.93 9.51 -2.92
CA ASP A 50 5.01 10.60 -2.53
C ASP A 50 5.63 11.69 -1.63
N ASP A 51 5.06 11.92 -0.44
CA ASP A 51 5.47 12.90 0.55
C ASP A 51 6.66 12.45 1.43
N GLY A 52 7.34 11.37 1.03
CA GLY A 52 8.49 10.83 1.74
C GLY A 52 9.63 11.83 1.89
N VAL A 53 10.12 11.98 3.13
CA VAL A 53 11.22 12.91 3.44
C VAL A 53 12.56 12.22 3.24
N MET A 54 13.49 12.92 2.58
CA MET A 54 14.86 12.42 2.30
C MET A 54 14.88 11.06 1.57
N PRO A 55 14.17 10.94 0.42
CA PRO A 55 14.14 9.69 -0.32
C PRO A 55 15.48 9.36 -0.97
N GLY A 56 15.77 8.07 -1.09
CA GLY A 56 16.85 7.55 -1.92
C GLY A 56 16.49 7.58 -3.41
N ASN A 57 17.52 7.38 -4.24
CA ASN A 57 17.43 7.36 -5.70
C ASN A 57 18.13 6.13 -6.32
N ILE A 58 18.32 5.09 -5.52
CA ILE A 58 18.98 3.84 -5.93
C ILE A 58 18.02 3.01 -6.80
N GLY A 59 16.75 2.96 -6.38
CA GLY A 59 15.67 2.35 -7.15
C GLY A 59 14.83 3.41 -7.88
N PRO A 60 13.98 3.00 -8.84
CA PRO A 60 13.09 3.92 -9.53
C PRO A 60 12.06 4.54 -8.57
N PRO A 61 11.56 5.76 -8.83
CA PRO A 61 10.46 6.32 -8.04
C PRO A 61 9.23 5.40 -8.10
N LEU A 62 8.49 5.29 -6.99
CA LEU A 62 7.28 4.49 -6.89
C LEU A 62 6.05 5.39 -7.08
N ILE A 63 5.81 5.77 -8.33
CA ILE A 63 4.68 6.60 -8.75
C ILE A 63 3.81 5.83 -9.74
N ILE A 64 2.51 6.14 -9.77
CA ILE A 64 1.55 5.60 -10.74
C ILE A 64 1.56 4.06 -10.74
N MET A 65 1.67 3.45 -9.56
CA MET A 65 2.06 2.04 -9.44
C MET A 65 1.00 1.09 -10.00
N LYS A 66 -0.28 1.45 -9.85
CA LYS A 66 -1.39 0.69 -10.43
C LYS A 66 -1.31 0.61 -11.97
N ALA A 67 -0.83 1.65 -12.64
CA ALA A 67 -0.65 1.63 -14.10
C ALA A 67 0.59 0.83 -14.51
N ARG A 68 1.66 0.88 -13.71
CA ARG A 68 2.91 0.13 -13.95
C ARG A 68 2.76 -1.37 -13.68
N PHE A 69 1.92 -1.72 -12.72
CA PHE A 69 1.62 -3.09 -12.30
C PHE A 69 0.10 -3.32 -12.31
N PRO A 70 -0.53 -3.42 -13.49
CA PRO A 70 -1.97 -3.70 -13.56
C PRO A 70 -2.32 -5.08 -12.97
N ASP A 71 -1.38 -6.03 -13.03
CA ASP A 71 -1.45 -7.31 -12.34
C ASP A 71 -0.74 -7.22 -10.97
N ARG A 72 -1.52 -7.32 -9.89
CA ARG A 72 -1.00 -7.32 -8.50
C ARG A 72 -0.02 -8.46 -8.25
N ALA A 73 -0.21 -9.62 -8.85
CA ALA A 73 0.69 -10.75 -8.63
C ALA A 73 2.12 -10.43 -9.09
N VAL A 74 2.26 -9.61 -10.14
CA VAL A 74 3.58 -9.17 -10.63
C VAL A 74 4.25 -8.23 -9.63
N LEU A 75 3.54 -7.26 -9.05
CA LEU A 75 4.11 -6.41 -8.00
C LEU A 75 4.45 -7.24 -6.75
N LYS A 76 3.56 -8.15 -6.34
CA LYS A 76 3.80 -9.03 -5.20
C LYS A 76 5.07 -9.85 -5.40
N ALA A 77 5.24 -10.47 -6.56
CA ALA A 77 6.45 -11.23 -6.89
C ALA A 77 7.72 -10.37 -6.84
N GLN A 78 7.64 -9.13 -7.33
CA GLN A 78 8.76 -8.17 -7.27
C GLN A 78 9.14 -7.82 -5.82
N ILE A 79 8.17 -7.62 -4.92
CA ILE A 79 8.44 -7.32 -3.50
C ILE A 79 8.88 -8.59 -2.75
N TRP A 80 8.27 -9.73 -3.06
CA TRP A 80 8.55 -11.02 -2.43
C TRP A 80 9.98 -11.51 -2.69
N ASP A 81 10.41 -11.52 -3.96
CA ASP A 81 11.76 -11.87 -4.37
C ASP A 81 12.14 -11.17 -5.69
N ALA A 82 12.66 -9.95 -5.58
CA ALA A 82 13.21 -9.19 -6.70
C ALA A 82 14.34 -9.93 -7.46
N THR A 83 15.02 -10.89 -6.82
CA THR A 83 16.12 -11.65 -7.44
C THR A 83 15.63 -12.62 -8.52
N THR A 84 14.34 -12.97 -8.50
CA THR A 84 13.71 -13.80 -9.53
C THR A 84 13.75 -13.13 -10.90
N LYS A 85 13.52 -11.81 -10.95
CA LYS A 85 13.55 -11.03 -12.20
C LYS A 85 14.96 -10.53 -12.54
N ASN A 86 15.76 -10.24 -11.51
CA ASN A 86 17.14 -9.77 -11.67
C ASN A 86 18.02 -10.36 -10.56
N SER A 87 18.84 -11.36 -10.89
CA SER A 87 19.66 -12.11 -9.92
C SER A 87 20.67 -11.25 -9.14
N ILE A 88 21.02 -10.07 -9.66
CA ILE A 88 21.92 -9.10 -9.00
C ILE A 88 21.16 -7.90 -8.39
N SER A 89 19.85 -8.02 -8.22
CA SER A 89 19.03 -7.00 -7.56
C SER A 89 19.51 -6.77 -6.13
N ILE A 90 19.69 -5.50 -5.78
CA ILE A 90 19.96 -5.06 -4.40
C ILE A 90 18.68 -4.79 -3.60
N MET A 91 17.51 -4.76 -4.26
CA MET A 91 16.22 -4.74 -3.56
C MET A 91 16.10 -6.03 -2.75
N PRO A 92 15.92 -5.96 -1.41
CA PRO A 92 15.85 -7.15 -0.57
C PRO A 92 14.69 -8.07 -1.00
N PRO A 93 14.86 -9.40 -0.99
CA PRO A 93 13.77 -10.33 -1.25
C PRO A 93 12.94 -10.49 0.04
N PHE A 94 12.04 -9.54 0.28
CA PHE A 94 11.38 -9.33 1.58
C PHE A 94 10.61 -10.56 2.07
N GLY A 95 9.90 -11.25 1.17
CA GLY A 95 9.12 -12.43 1.52
C GLY A 95 9.99 -13.68 1.66
N LYS A 96 10.90 -13.92 0.71
CA LYS A 96 11.80 -15.09 0.73
C LYS A 96 12.68 -15.14 1.98
N HIS A 97 13.16 -13.99 2.45
CA HIS A 97 13.96 -13.89 3.67
C HIS A 97 13.13 -13.61 4.92
N GLN A 98 11.79 -13.65 4.81
CA GLN A 98 10.86 -13.46 5.93
C GLN A 98 11.05 -12.13 6.68
N ILE A 99 11.50 -11.09 5.97
CA ILE A 99 11.64 -9.73 6.50
C ILE A 99 10.24 -9.14 6.72
N LEU A 100 9.32 -9.43 5.80
CA LEU A 100 7.91 -9.05 5.86
C LEU A 100 7.04 -10.29 5.70
N SER A 101 5.91 -10.30 6.41
CA SER A 101 4.83 -11.27 6.21
C SER A 101 4.06 -10.99 4.92
N ASP A 102 3.30 -11.97 4.44
CA ASP A 102 2.41 -11.80 3.28
C ASP A 102 1.43 -10.63 3.47
N THR A 103 0.85 -10.49 4.66
CA THR A 103 -0.07 -9.40 4.98
C THR A 103 0.61 -8.04 4.94
N GLU A 104 1.84 -7.93 5.45
CA GLU A 104 2.60 -6.67 5.37
C GLU A 104 2.94 -6.30 3.93
N ILE A 105 3.25 -7.27 3.07
CA ILE A 105 3.48 -7.05 1.64
C ILE A 105 2.19 -6.58 0.95
N GLU A 106 1.05 -7.20 1.23
CA GLU A 106 -0.24 -6.76 0.67
C GLU A 106 -0.59 -5.33 1.11
N ASN A 107 -0.42 -5.00 2.40
CA ASN A 107 -0.66 -3.66 2.90
C ASN A 107 0.24 -2.61 2.21
N ILE A 108 1.53 -2.93 1.98
CA ILE A 108 2.41 -2.06 1.20
C ILE A 108 1.88 -1.90 -0.22
N MET A 109 1.44 -2.98 -0.87
CA MET A 109 0.90 -2.92 -2.23
C MET A 109 -0.37 -2.06 -2.31
N ASP A 110 -1.26 -2.16 -1.32
CA ASP A 110 -2.45 -1.33 -1.23
C ASP A 110 -2.08 0.15 -1.19
N TYR A 111 -1.16 0.52 -0.28
CA TYR A 111 -0.62 1.87 -0.23
C TYR A 111 0.01 2.29 -1.57
N LEU A 112 0.89 1.47 -2.16
CA LEU A 112 1.52 1.80 -3.43
C LEU A 112 0.48 2.02 -4.55
N TYR A 113 -0.66 1.34 -4.52
CA TYR A 113 -1.71 1.47 -5.53
C TYR A 113 -2.54 2.74 -5.40
N THR A 114 -2.37 3.48 -4.31
CA THR A 114 -2.90 4.84 -4.15
C THR A 114 -2.02 5.92 -4.80
N LEU A 115 -0.79 5.56 -5.20
CA LEU A 115 0.23 6.46 -5.79
C LEU A 115 0.17 6.57 -7.32
#